data_AF-A0AAV4DE19-F1
#
_entry.id   AF-A0AAV4DE19-F1
#
_cell.length_a   1.000
_cell.length_b   1.000
_cell.length_c   1.000
_cell.angle_alpha   90.00
_cell.angle_beta   90.00
_cell.angle_gamma   90.00
#
_symmetry.space_group_name_H-M   'P 1'
#
loop_
_entity.id
_entity.type
_entity.pdbx_description
1 polymer ?
#
loop_
_entity_poly.entity_id
_entity_poly.type
_entity_poly.pdbx_seq_one_letter_code
_entity_poly.pdbx_strand_id
1 'polypeptide(L)' 'MRKRQATFLGHVMRRGKLEHLVTTGKLEGKTSRGRQREKITDGLATWLGPGKVTNTLTAVKDRDLWRDMIANAYKQGT' A
#
# COMPACT_ATOMS: atom_id res chain seq x y z
N MET A 1 -3.63 0.30 11.07
CA MET A 1 -3.73 -0.22 9.67
C MET A 1 -4.22 -1.66 9.74
N ARG A 2 -5.05 -2.15 8.81
CA ARG A 2 -5.56 -3.54 8.89
C ARG A 2 -4.45 -4.53 8.50
N LYS A 3 -4.41 -5.72 9.14
CA LYS A 3 -3.41 -6.78 8.91
C LYS A 3 -3.20 -7.12 7.43
N ARG A 4 -4.29 -7.19 6.67
CA ARG A 4 -4.26 -7.49 5.23
C ARG A 4 -3.53 -6.44 4.40
N GLN A 5 -3.71 -5.15 4.73
CA GLN A 5 -3.05 -4.04 4.07
C GLN A 5 -1.55 -4.05 4.38
N ALA A 6 -1.21 -4.27 5.65
CA ALA A 6 0.17 -4.39 6.13
C ALA A 6 0.92 -5.54 5.42
N THR A 7 0.30 -6.72 5.30
CA THR A 7 0.90 -7.88 4.62
C THR A 7 1.18 -7.61 3.14
N PHE A 8 0.21 -7.02 2.43
CA PHE A 8 0.36 -6.67 1.01
C PHE A 8 1.49 -5.68 0.79
N LEU A 9 1.51 -4.56 1.53
CA LEU A 9 2.56 -3.58 1.41
C LEU A 9 3.93 -4.12 1.85
N GLY A 10 3.97 -5.01 2.83
CA GLY A 10 5.18 -5.75 3.18
C GLY A 10 5.68 -6.67 2.06
N HIS A 11 4.80 -7.13 1.17
CA HIS A 11 5.19 -7.84 -0.05
C HIS A 11 5.73 -6.89 -1.13
N VAL A 12 5.09 -5.73 -1.31
CA VAL A 12 5.56 -4.67 -2.21
C VAL A 12 6.97 -4.23 -1.83
N MET A 13 7.21 -3.98 -0.53
CA MET A 13 8.51 -3.61 0.01
C MET A 13 9.58 -4.68 -0.22
N ARG A 14 9.29 -5.93 0.15
CA ARG A 14 10.28 -7.02 0.04
C ARG A 14 10.72 -7.29 -1.39
N ARG A 15 9.89 -6.95 -2.37
CA ARG A 15 10.21 -7.18 -3.78
C ARG A 15 10.52 -5.90 -4.57
N GLY A 16 10.53 -4.72 -3.93
CA GLY A 16 10.67 -3.43 -4.63
C GLY A 16 9.58 -3.19 -5.69
N LYS A 17 8.43 -3.86 -5.57
CA LYS A 17 7.43 -3.97 -6.64
C LYS A 17 6.45 -2.80 -6.70
N LEU A 18 6.81 -1.63 -6.18
CA LEU A 18 5.95 -0.45 -6.26
C LEU A 18 5.76 -0.02 -7.72
N GLU A 19 6.84 -0.05 -8.49
CA GLU A 19 6.83 0.19 -9.94
C GLU A 19 5.95 -0.83 -10.66
N HIS A 20 6.09 -2.12 -10.32
CA HIS A 20 5.25 -3.17 -10.88
C HIS A 20 3.76 -2.97 -10.57
N LEU A 21 3.44 -2.44 -9.38
CA LEU A 21 2.09 -2.04 -9.02
C LEU A 21 1.59 -0.92 -9.93
N VAL A 22 2.38 0.14 -10.12
CA VAL A 22 2.07 1.25 -11.01
C VAL A 22 1.85 0.75 -12.45
N THR A 23 2.70 -0.16 -12.93
CA THR A 23 2.61 -0.73 -14.29
C THR A 23 1.40 -1.65 -14.46
N THR A 24 1.07 -2.47 -13.46
CA THR A 24 0.00 -3.49 -13.57
C THR A 24 -1.37 -2.99 -13.10
N GLY A 25 -1.40 -1.94 -12.29
CA GLY A 25 -2.63 -1.45 -11.65
C GLY A 25 -3.28 -2.45 -10.69
N LYS A 26 -2.58 -3.52 -10.29
CA LYS A 26 -3.15 -4.62 -9.49
C LYS A 26 -3.05 -4.33 -8.00
N LEU A 27 -4.15 -3.92 -7.38
CA LEU A 27 -4.29 -3.87 -5.94
C LEU A 27 -4.92 -5.18 -5.47
N GLU A 28 -4.27 -5.89 -4.54
CA GLU A 28 -4.79 -7.15 -4.02
C GLU A 28 -5.02 -8.23 -5.11
N GLY A 29 -4.25 -8.17 -6.21
CA GLY A 29 -4.42 -9.06 -7.36
C GLY A 29 -5.63 -8.73 -8.25
N LYS A 30 -6.40 -7.70 -7.90
CA LYS A 30 -7.53 -7.19 -8.68
C LYS A 30 -7.12 -5.91 -9.41
N THR A 31 -7.55 -5.80 -10.67
CA THR A 31 -7.43 -4.57 -11.45
C THR A 31 -8.80 -3.89 -11.46
N SER A 32 -8.82 -2.55 -11.48
CA SER A 32 -10.06 -1.80 -11.78
C SER A 32 -10.61 -2.23 -13.15
N ARG A 33 -11.94 -2.31 -13.30
CA ARG A 33 -12.59 -2.72 -14.55
C ARG A 33 -12.60 -1.56 -15.55
N GLY A 34 -12.23 -1.83 -16.80
CA GLY A 34 -12.25 -0.87 -17.92
C GLY A 34 -10.89 -0.21 -18.20
N ARG A 35 -10.87 0.77 -19.12
CA ARG A 35 -9.67 1.59 -19.36
C ARG A 35 -9.36 2.32 -18.05
N GLN A 36 -8.14 2.14 -17.54
CA GLN A 36 -7.71 2.68 -16.26
C GLN A 36 -7.85 4.22 -16.26
N ARG A 37 -8.97 4.72 -15.74
CA ARG A 37 -9.26 6.15 -15.55
C ARG A 37 -8.76 6.64 -14.20
N GLU A 38 -8.78 5.75 -13.20
CA GLU A 38 -8.28 6.03 -11.85
C GLU A 38 -6.76 5.79 -11.78
N LYS A 39 -6.05 6.74 -11.18
CA LYS A 39 -4.64 6.56 -10.84
C LYS A 39 -4.57 5.49 -9.76
N ILE A 40 -3.48 4.73 -9.72
CA ILE A 40 -3.28 3.72 -8.66
C ILE A 40 -3.32 4.32 -7.24
N THR A 41 -2.98 5.61 -7.14
CA THR A 41 -3.11 6.42 -5.92
C THR A 41 -4.56 6.55 -5.46
N ASP A 42 -5.52 6.61 -6.38
CA ASP A 42 -6.95 6.74 -6.08
C ASP A 42 -7.49 5.40 -5.58
N GLY A 43 -7.05 4.30 -6.20
CA GLY A 43 -7.31 2.95 -5.70
C GLY A 43 -6.70 2.72 -4.31
N LEU A 44 -5.48 3.21 -4.07
CA LEU A 44 -4.85 3.19 -2.75
C LEU A 44 -5.57 4.09 -1.75
N ALA A 45 -6.11 5.24 -2.16
CA ALA A 45 -6.88 6.14 -1.31
C ALA A 45 -8.18 5.50 -0.86
N THR A 46 -8.88 4.83 -1.77
CA THR A 46 -10.08 4.05 -1.44
C THR A 46 -9.74 2.89 -0.51
N TRP A 47 -8.61 2.20 -0.74
CA TRP A 47 -8.26 1.00 0.01
C TRP A 47 -7.64 1.28 1.39
N LEU A 48 -6.80 2.31 1.53
CA LEU A 48 -6.09 2.68 2.76
C LEU A 48 -6.79 3.80 3.54
N GLY A 49 -7.60 4.60 2.85
CA GLY A 49 -8.11 5.88 3.30
C GLY A 49 -7.32 7.04 2.67
N PRO A 50 -7.97 8.11 2.18
CA PRO A 50 -7.34 9.18 1.42
C PRO A 50 -6.22 9.90 2.18
N GLY A 51 -6.35 10.07 3.50
CA GLY A 51 -5.32 10.68 4.34
C GLY A 51 -4.09 9.81 4.65
N LYS A 52 -4.09 8.54 4.22
CA LYS A 52 -3.01 7.59 4.56
C LYS A 52 -2.10 7.26 3.39
N VAL A 53 -2.47 7.59 2.16
CA VAL A 53 -1.74 7.19 0.94
C VAL A 53 -0.34 7.78 0.90
N THR A 54 -0.20 9.09 1.10
CA THR A 54 1.09 9.80 1.05
C THR A 54 2.04 9.29 2.13
N ASN A 55 1.61 9.25 3.40
CA ASN A 55 2.42 8.71 4.48
C ASN A 55 2.81 7.25 4.23
N THR A 56 1.91 6.44 3.69
CA THR A 56 2.19 5.04 3.38
C THR A 56 3.18 4.91 2.23
N LEU A 57 3.08 5.72 1.17
CA LEU A 57 4.03 5.71 0.06
C LEU A 57 5.42 6.20 0.49
N THR A 58 5.48 7.20 1.38
CA THR A 58 6.74 7.67 1.98
C THR A 58 7.35 6.60 2.88
N ALA A 59 6.56 5.98 3.76
CA ALA A 59 7.00 4.86 4.58
C ALA A 59 7.44 3.66 3.75
N VAL A 60 6.80 3.38 2.61
CA VAL A 60 7.23 2.31 1.69
C VAL A 60 8.50 2.70 0.91
N LYS A 61 9.00 3.93 1.00
CA LYS A 61 10.34 4.28 0.48
C LYS A 61 11.41 4.22 1.57
N ASP A 62 11.02 4.40 2.81
CA ASP A 62 11.90 4.40 3.97
C ASP A 62 11.77 3.10 4.80
N ARG A 63 12.81 2.26 4.74
CA ARG A 63 12.84 0.94 5.40
C ARG A 63 12.64 1.02 6.92
N ASP A 64 13.12 2.06 7.57
CA ASP A 64 13.06 2.20 9.02
C ASP A 64 11.71 2.76 9.45
N LEU A 65 11.20 3.77 8.73
CA LEU A 65 9.84 4.27 8.92
C LEU A 65 8.78 3.18 8.67
N TRP A 66 9.01 2.30 7.69
CA TRP A 66 8.17 1.13 7.44
C TRP A 66 8.11 0.17 8.63
N ARG A 67 9.27 -0.14 9.23
CA ARG A 67 9.37 -1.04 10.38
C ARG A 67 8.58 -0.49 11.56
N ASP A 68 8.73 0.80 11.85
CA ASP A 68 8.02 1.46 12.95
C ASP A 68 6.50 1.51 12.69
N MET A 69 6.10 1.83 11.47
CA MET A 69 4.68 1.89 11.10
C MET A 69 4.01 0.52 11.21
N ILE A 70 4.71 -0.56 10.84
CA ILE A 70 4.24 -1.94 10.98
C ILE A 70 4.21 -2.37 12.44
N ALA A 71 5.26 -2.11 13.22
CA ALA A 71 5.31 -2.42 14.64
C ALA A 71 4.15 -1.75 15.39
N ASN A 72 3.86 -0.48 15.09
CA ASN A 72 2.74 0.26 15.65
C ASN A 72 1.38 -0.26 15.15
N ALA A 73 1.27 -0.67 13.88
CA ALA A 73 0.05 -1.28 13.35
C ALA A 73 -0.29 -2.62 14.02
N TYR A 74 0.71 -3.42 14.40
CA TYR A 74 0.51 -4.65 15.17
C TYR A 74 0.15 -4.35 16.64
N LYS A 75 0.65 -3.26 17.22
CA LYS A 75 0.31 -2.84 18.60
C LYS A 75 -1.11 -2.28 18.76
N GLN A 76 -1.69 -1.65 17.74
CA GLN A 76 -3.05 -1.07 17.80
C GLN A 76 -4.17 -2.06 17.46
N GLY A 77 -3.84 -3.34 17.22
CA GLY A 77 -4.79 -4.39 16.84
C GLY A 77 -5.09 -5.40 17.95
N THR A 78 -4.66 -5.16 19.18
CA THR A 78 -5.01 -5.93 20.39
C THR A 78 -6.18 -5.30 21.12
#